data_AF-A0A7W8RSY8-F1
#
_entry.id   AF-A0A7W8RSY8-F1
#
_cell.length_a   1.000
_cell.length_b   1.000
_cell.length_c   1.000
_cell.angle_alpha   90.00
_cell.angle_beta   90.00
_cell.angle_gamma   90.00
#
_symmetry.space_group_name_H-M   'P 1'
#
loop_
_entity.id
_entity.type
_entity.pdbx_description
1 polymer ?
#
loop_
_entity_poly.entity_id
_entity_poly.type
_entity_poly.pdbx_seq_one_letter_code
_entity_poly.pdbx_strand_id
1 'polypeptide(L)' 'MSSNCLHNWIYVGTNAYDEYTYVPWLKRNVYRRTVDLCRVCIQ' A
#
# COMPACT_ATOMS: atom_id res chain seq x y z
N MET A 1 -2.02 35.98 -18.89
CA MET A 1 -1.99 35.27 -17.60
C MET A 1 -2.26 33.80 -17.88
N SER A 2 -1.23 32.96 -17.90
CA SER A 2 -1.39 31.50 -18.09
C SER A 2 -1.81 30.87 -16.77
N SER A 3 -3.04 30.36 -16.71
CA SER A 3 -3.53 29.62 -15.55
C SER A 3 -2.85 28.26 -15.53
N ASN A 4 -1.86 28.08 -14.65
CA ASN A 4 -1.18 26.80 -14.43
C ASN A 4 -2.11 25.86 -13.64
N CYS A 5 -3.14 25.34 -14.30
CA CYS A 5 -4.06 24.39 -13.71
C CYS A 5 -3.43 22.98 -13.76
N LEU A 6 -3.12 22.40 -12.61
CA LEU A 6 -2.87 20.96 -12.50
C LEU A 6 -4.14 20.20 -12.90
N HIS A 7 -4.17 19.62 -14.10
CA HIS A 7 -5.31 18.89 -14.65
C HIS A 7 -5.17 17.36 -14.48
N ASN A 8 -3.97 16.87 -14.16
CA ASN A 8 -3.65 15.45 -14.12
C ASN A 8 -3.58 14.95 -12.68
N TRP A 9 -4.44 13.98 -12.35
CA TRP A 9 -4.43 13.29 -11.07
C TRP A 9 -3.86 11.89 -11.28
N ILE A 10 -2.83 11.54 -10.51
CA ILE A 10 -2.29 10.18 -10.47
C ILE A 10 -2.95 9.49 -9.29
N TYR A 11 -3.76 8.46 -9.56
CA TYR A 11 -4.29 7.62 -8.50
C TYR A 11 -3.20 6.65 -8.02
N VAL A 12 -2.80 6.80 -6.76
CA VAL A 12 -1.87 5.88 -6.09
C VAL A 12 -2.66 5.14 -5.03
N GLY A 13 -2.84 3.83 -5.23
CA GLY A 13 -3.50 2.95 -4.27
C GLY A 13 -2.47 2.13 -3.49
N THR A 14 -2.84 1.68 -2.30
CA THR A 14 -2.06 0.68 -1.56
C THR A 14 -3.00 -0.36 -0.99
N ASN A 15 -2.63 -1.63 -1.08
CA ASN A 15 -3.30 -2.67 -0.32
C ASN A 15 -2.61 -2.78 1.04
N ALA A 16 -3.34 -2.42 2.10
CA ALA A 16 -2.88 -2.61 3.46
C ALA A 16 -3.67 -3.75 4.08
N TYR A 17 -2.98 -4.78 4.56
CA TYR A 17 -3.59 -5.87 5.30
C TYR A 17 -2.73 -6.24 6.50
N ASP A 18 -3.43 -6.59 7.57
CA ASP A 18 -2.84 -7.01 8.83
C ASP A 18 -3.02 -8.53 8.95
N GLU A 19 -1.92 -9.24 9.21
CA GLU A 19 -1.88 -10.69 9.37
C GLU A 19 -1.47 -11.05 10.79
N TYR A 20 -2.12 -12.09 11.31
CA TYR A 20 -1.78 -12.68 12.59
C TYR A 20 -1.43 -14.14 12.38
N THR A 21 -0.14 -14.48 12.51
CA THR A 21 0.36 -15.82 12.24
C THR A 21 1.02 -16.38 13.49
N TYR A 22 0.57 -17.57 13.92
CA TYR A 22 1.30 -18.33 14.94
C TYR A 22 2.57 -18.90 14.32
N VAL A 23 3.73 -18.60 14.91
CA VAL A 23 5.03 -19.08 14.43
C VAL A 23 5.54 -20.16 15.39
N PRO A 24 5.45 -21.46 15.01
CA PRO A 24 5.72 -22.56 15.93
C PRO A 24 7.13 -22.59 16.49
N TRP A 25 8.14 -22.27 15.66
CA TRP A 25 9.54 -22.22 16.10
C TRP A 25 9.87 -21.03 17.00
N LEU A 26 9.01 -20.00 17.04
CA LEU A 26 9.11 -18.89 17.99
C LEU A 26 8.15 -19.05 19.19
N LYS A 27 7.33 -20.11 19.21
CA LYS A 27 6.27 -20.38 20.21
C LYS A 27 5.40 -19.16 20.54
N ARG A 28 5.19 -18.28 19.55
CA ARG A 28 4.44 -17.04 19.74
C ARG A 28 3.68 -16.67 18.48
N ASN A 29 2.65 -15.85 18.67
CA ASN A 29 2.01 -15.17 17.56
C ASN A 29 2.83 -13.96 17.11
N VAL A 30 2.88 -13.77 15.80
CA VAL A 30 3.53 -12.62 15.17
C VAL A 30 2.47 -11.85 14.40
N TYR A 31 2.36 -10.57 14.73
CA TYR A 31 1.55 -9.62 13.98
C TYR A 31 2.41 -9.01 12.87
N ARG A 32 1.94 -9.06 11.63
CA ARG A 32 2.59 -8.44 10.48
C ARG A 32 1.61 -7.51 9.81
N ARG A 33 2.03 -6.27 9.58
CA ARG A 33 1.34 -5.36 8.69
C ARG A 33 2.09 -5.35 7.37
N THR A 34 1.40 -5.72 6.30
CA THR A 34 1.95 -5.66 4.95
C THR A 34 1.27 -4.53 4.21
N VAL A 35 2.07 -3.65 3.62
CA VAL A 35 1.60 -2.58 2.74
C VAL A 35 2.19 -2.85 1.36
N ASP A 36 1.32 -3.18 0.42
CA ASP A 36 1.68 -3.36 -0.98
C ASP A 36 1.31 -2.11 -1.78
N LEU A 37 2.29 -1.57 -2.52
CA LEU A 37 2.10 -0.37 -3.32
C LEU A 37 1.49 -0.75 -4.67
N CYS A 38 0.21 -0.46 -4.85
CA CYS A 38 -0.44 -0.57 -6.15
C CYS A 38 -0.28 0.74 -6.93
N ARG A 39 0.79 0.84 -7.72
CA ARG A 39 0.86 1.88 -8.76
C ARG A 39 -0.08 1.51 -9.90
N VAL A 40 -1.08 2.34 -10.19
CA VAL A 40 -1.77 2.28 -11.47
C VAL A 40 -0.77 2.74 -12.52
N CYS A 41 -0.43 1.86 -13.47
CA CYS A 41 0.41 2.22 -14.60
C CYS A 41 -0.38 3.24 -15.44
N ILE A 42 0.07 4.49 -15.47
CA ILE A 42 -0.44 5.46 -16.44
C ILE A 42 0.27 5.11 -17.75
N GLN A 43 -0.48 4.52 -18.67
CA GLN A 43 -0.06 4.26 -20.05
C GLN A 43 -0.20 5.52 -20.89
#